data_AF-A0A966J0S9-F1
#
_entry.id   AF-A0A966J0S9-F1
#
_cell.length_a   1.000
_cell.length_b   1.000
_cell.length_c   1.000
_cell.angle_alpha   90.00
_cell.angle_beta   90.00
_cell.angle_gamma   90.00
#
_symmetry.space_group_name_H-M   'P 1'
#
loop_
_entity.id
_entity.type
_entity.pdbx_description
1 polymer ?
#
loop_
_entity_poly.entity_id
_entity_poly.type
_entity_poly.pdbx_seq_one_letter_code
_entity_poly.pdbx_strand_id
1 'polypeptide(L)'
;MLNSLVENNNAIVANNGQVILSARGLDAVRKSVVNNDGIIEAKGINTEGGKIFLEGDEITVKSNSTLNATGDNGGGQILVGGSWQNSDPTIYQATTTTIEEGATLNASANNTGNGGEIVVWSDITNDQSITKVQGKLTAEGGKNS
;
A
#
# COMPACT_ATOMS: atom_id res chain seq x y z
N MET A 1 11.45 25.69 -0.11
CA MET A 1 10.40 24.93 0.60
C MET A 1 10.92 23.52 0.85
N LEU A 2 10.67 22.93 2.02
CA LEU A 2 11.15 21.59 2.36
C LEU A 2 9.94 20.64 2.37
N ASN A 3 9.92 19.69 1.44
CA ASN A 3 8.90 18.64 1.38
C ASN A 3 9.25 17.57 2.43
N SER A 4 8.24 16.87 2.95
CA SER A 4 8.48 15.60 3.64
C SER A 4 8.65 14.54 2.57
N LEU A 5 9.75 13.80 2.58
CA LEU A 5 10.03 12.76 1.60
C LEU A 5 10.37 11.47 2.35
N VAL A 6 9.67 10.39 2.01
CA VAL A 6 10.00 9.03 2.43
C VAL A 6 10.25 8.21 1.18
N GLU A 7 11.40 7.54 1.13
CA GLU A 7 11.79 6.68 0.01
C GLU A 7 12.20 5.30 0.49
N ASN A 8 11.73 4.27 -0.21
CA ASN A 8 12.29 2.93 -0.14
C ASN A 8 12.85 2.54 -1.51
N ASN A 9 14.16 2.34 -1.58
CA ASN A 9 14.88 1.95 -2.80
C ASN A 9 15.45 0.52 -2.72
N ASN A 10 15.16 -0.22 -1.64
CA ASN A 10 15.73 -1.55 -1.42
C ASN A 10 14.68 -2.51 -0.86
N ALA A 11 14.68 -2.80 0.43
CA ALA A 11 13.71 -3.72 1.04
C ALA A 11 13.35 -3.32 2.47
N ILE A 12 12.06 -3.47 2.81
CA ILE A 12 11.53 -3.39 4.17
C ILE A 12 10.78 -4.69 4.45
N VAL A 13 11.12 -5.39 5.53
CA VAL A 13 10.56 -6.73 5.83
C VAL A 13 10.06 -6.76 7.27
N ALA A 14 8.77 -7.07 7.45
CA ALA A 14 8.09 -7.19 8.74
C ALA A 14 7.12 -8.39 8.71
N ASN A 15 7.66 -9.61 8.69
CA ASN A 15 6.85 -10.84 8.70
C ASN A 15 5.90 -10.87 9.92
N ASN A 16 4.66 -11.31 9.68
CA ASN A 16 3.55 -11.31 10.63
C ASN A 16 3.24 -9.93 11.24
N GLY A 17 3.71 -8.86 10.60
CA GLY A 17 3.68 -7.51 11.15
C GLY A 17 3.00 -6.49 10.24
N GLN A 18 3.29 -5.24 10.53
CA GLN A 18 2.77 -4.09 9.81
C GLN A 18 3.94 -3.22 9.34
N VAL A 19 3.89 -2.79 8.09
CA VAL A 19 4.75 -1.76 7.54
C VAL A 19 3.93 -0.50 7.29
N ILE A 20 4.40 0.64 7.78
CA ILE A 20 3.82 1.95 7.51
C ILE A 20 4.92 2.83 6.90
N LEU A 21 4.72 3.27 5.65
CA LEU A 21 5.53 4.29 4.99
C LEU A 21 4.73 5.58 4.98
N SER A 22 5.04 6.48 5.92
CA SER A 22 4.25 7.69 6.15
C SER A 22 5.10 8.94 6.05
N ALA A 23 4.80 9.77 5.05
CA ALA A 23 5.21 11.16 4.99
C ALA A 23 3.97 11.99 5.35
N ARG A 24 3.79 12.36 6.62
CA ARG A 24 2.70 13.26 7.03
C ARG A 24 3.25 14.67 7.20
N GLY A 25 2.88 15.56 6.28
CA GLY A 25 3.11 16.99 6.45
C GLY A 25 2.20 17.54 7.56
N LEU A 26 2.76 18.30 8.49
CA LEU A 26 1.97 18.98 9.55
C LEU A 26 1.17 20.18 9.02
N ASP A 27 1.49 20.69 7.82
CA ASP A 27 0.89 21.89 7.22
C ASP A 27 0.56 21.67 5.74
N ALA A 28 -0.61 22.15 5.29
CA ALA A 28 -1.08 22.10 3.90
C ALA A 28 -0.17 22.85 2.89
N VAL A 29 0.79 23.65 3.37
CA VAL A 29 1.78 24.34 2.54
C VAL A 29 2.94 23.41 2.13
N ARG A 30 3.10 22.26 2.81
CA ARG A 30 4.18 21.30 2.54
C ARG A 30 3.60 20.03 1.94
N LYS A 31 3.91 19.78 0.67
CA LYS A 31 3.62 18.50 0.04
C LYS A 31 4.46 17.41 0.70
N SER A 32 3.79 16.30 1.01
CA SER A 32 4.41 15.10 1.53
C SER A 32 4.41 13.99 0.47
N VAL A 33 5.59 13.42 0.23
CA VAL A 33 5.83 12.51 -0.89
C VAL A 33 6.31 11.16 -0.35
N VAL A 34 5.70 10.09 -0.82
CA VAL A 34 6.14 8.71 -0.59
C VAL A 34 6.49 8.07 -1.92
N ASN A 35 7.73 7.62 -2.06
CA ASN A 35 8.19 6.85 -3.21
C ASN A 35 8.63 5.46 -2.77
N ASN A 36 8.06 4.43 -3.38
CA ASN A 36 8.59 3.08 -3.27
C ASN A 36 9.13 2.66 -4.64
N ASP A 37 10.38 2.22 -4.67
CA ASP A 37 11.11 1.67 -5.83
C ASP A 37 11.69 0.28 -5.51
N GLY A 38 11.26 -0.29 -4.38
CA GLY A 38 11.82 -1.52 -3.83
C GLY A 38 10.74 -2.45 -3.31
N ILE A 39 11.16 -3.34 -2.42
CA ILE A 39 10.31 -4.38 -1.86
C ILE A 39 9.79 -3.93 -0.50
N ILE A 40 8.51 -4.16 -0.23
CA ILE A 40 7.92 -4.11 1.10
C ILE A 40 7.22 -5.44 1.35
N GLU A 41 7.65 -6.16 2.37
CA GLU A 41 7.08 -7.46 2.74
C GLU A 41 6.50 -7.43 4.16
N ALA A 42 5.24 -7.83 4.27
CA ALA A 42 4.55 -8.10 5.51
C ALA A 42 3.83 -9.45 5.39
N LYS A 43 4.58 -10.54 5.18
CA LYS A 43 3.99 -11.86 4.92
C LYS A 43 3.52 -12.53 6.20
N GLY A 44 2.39 -13.23 6.13
CA GLY A 44 1.90 -14.15 7.15
C GLY A 44 2.49 -15.55 6.99
N ILE A 45 3.21 -16.05 7.99
CA ILE A 45 3.78 -17.40 7.99
C ILE A 45 2.92 -18.28 8.90
N ASN A 46 2.19 -19.24 8.32
CA ASN A 46 1.13 -20.01 8.98
C ASN A 46 -0.02 -19.15 9.55
N THR A 47 -0.19 -17.93 9.06
CA THR A 47 -1.23 -16.97 9.48
C THR A 47 -1.82 -16.25 8.29
N GLU A 48 -2.79 -15.36 8.53
CA GLU A 48 -3.17 -14.31 7.57
C GLU A 48 -1.98 -13.39 7.28
N GLY A 49 -2.00 -12.77 6.11
CA GLY A 49 -1.00 -11.79 5.70
C GLY A 49 -0.97 -10.57 6.62
N GLY A 50 0.18 -9.89 6.65
CA GLY A 50 0.37 -8.66 7.40
C GLY A 50 -0.25 -7.44 6.73
N LYS A 51 0.15 -6.26 7.17
CA LYS A 51 -0.41 -4.97 6.72
C LYS A 51 0.67 -4.08 6.11
N ILE A 52 0.38 -3.45 4.98
CA ILE A 52 1.26 -2.48 4.31
C ILE A 52 0.47 -1.20 4.04
N PHE A 53 0.84 -0.10 4.72
CA PHE A 53 0.20 1.21 4.55
C PHE A 53 1.19 2.21 3.99
N LEU A 54 0.82 2.89 2.91
CA LEU A 54 1.56 4.02 2.33
C LEU A 54 0.71 5.28 2.48
N GLU A 55 1.26 6.30 3.14
CA GLU A 55 0.55 7.53 3.53
C GLU A 55 1.35 8.78 3.15
N GLY A 56 0.74 9.68 2.40
CA GLY A 56 1.31 10.98 2.01
C GLY A 56 0.41 11.68 1.00
N ASP A 57 0.70 12.93 0.67
CA ASP A 57 -0.09 13.69 -0.33
C ASP A 57 0.11 13.16 -1.74
N GLU A 58 1.35 12.79 -2.08
CA GLU A 58 1.72 12.23 -3.37
C GLU A 58 2.43 10.90 -3.13
N ILE A 59 1.86 9.82 -3.64
CA ILE A 59 2.38 8.46 -3.45
C ILE A 59 2.64 7.83 -4.81
N THR A 60 3.88 7.38 -5.03
CA THR A 60 4.27 6.62 -6.21
C THR A 60 4.82 5.26 -5.82
N VAL A 61 4.15 4.20 -6.27
CA VAL A 61 4.66 2.82 -6.25
C VAL A 61 5.22 2.54 -7.64
N LYS A 62 6.54 2.63 -7.77
CA LYS A 62 7.23 2.61 -9.06
C LYS A 62 7.25 1.23 -9.71
N SER A 63 7.58 1.18 -11.01
CA SER A 63 7.58 -0.02 -11.85
C SER A 63 8.33 -1.22 -11.26
N ASN A 64 9.36 -0.99 -10.45
CA ASN A 64 10.22 -2.04 -9.89
C ASN A 64 9.71 -2.55 -8.54
N SER A 65 8.61 -1.99 -8.04
CA SER A 65 8.11 -2.20 -6.69
C SER A 65 7.38 -3.52 -6.54
N THR A 66 7.56 -4.12 -5.36
CA THR A 66 6.70 -5.21 -4.88
C THR A 66 6.20 -4.88 -3.48
N LEU A 67 4.88 -4.80 -3.30
CA LEU A 67 4.23 -4.79 -2.00
C LEU A 67 3.61 -6.16 -1.77
N ASN A 68 4.11 -6.90 -0.78
CA ASN A 68 3.74 -8.28 -0.54
C ASN A 68 3.21 -8.48 0.88
N ALA A 69 1.90 -8.62 0.99
CA ALA A 69 1.15 -8.93 2.19
C ALA A 69 0.47 -10.31 2.09
N THR A 70 1.07 -11.28 1.40
CA THR A 70 0.47 -12.63 1.34
C THR A 70 0.48 -13.30 2.71
N GLY A 71 -0.42 -14.25 2.92
CA GLY A 71 -0.40 -15.10 4.10
C GLY A 71 -0.78 -16.54 3.76
N ASP A 72 -0.36 -17.50 4.58
CA ASP A 72 -0.67 -18.91 4.34
C ASP A 72 -2.15 -19.24 4.56
N ASN A 73 -2.77 -18.67 5.59
CA ASN A 73 -4.15 -18.99 6.01
C ASN A 73 -5.14 -17.85 5.75
N GLY A 74 -4.78 -16.92 4.87
CA GLY A 74 -5.58 -15.76 4.47
C GLY A 74 -4.69 -14.66 3.91
N GLY A 75 -5.24 -13.85 3.02
CA GLY A 75 -4.54 -12.70 2.48
C GLY A 75 -4.42 -11.56 3.49
N GLY A 76 -3.41 -10.70 3.32
CA GLY A 76 -3.20 -9.52 4.15
C GLY A 76 -3.88 -8.26 3.61
N GLN A 77 -3.38 -7.10 4.02
CA GLN A 77 -3.96 -5.80 3.67
C GLN A 77 -2.90 -4.86 3.10
N ILE A 78 -3.19 -4.25 1.95
CA ILE A 78 -2.36 -3.21 1.33
C ILE A 78 -3.22 -1.98 1.11
N LEU A 79 -2.90 -0.88 1.77
CA LEU A 79 -3.61 0.40 1.64
C LEU A 79 -2.61 1.46 1.14
N VAL A 80 -2.88 1.99 -0.04
CA VAL A 80 -2.05 3.03 -0.67
C VAL A 80 -2.88 4.29 -0.79
N GLY A 81 -2.53 5.31 0.00
CA GLY A 81 -3.16 6.63 -0.04
C GLY A 81 -4.54 6.72 0.60
N GLY A 82 -5.00 5.69 1.31
CA GLY A 82 -6.24 5.76 2.09
C GLY A 82 -6.88 4.39 2.34
N SER A 83 -7.83 4.38 3.27
CA SER A 83 -8.72 3.25 3.49
C SER A 83 -9.86 3.23 2.46
N TRP A 84 -10.53 2.08 2.30
CA TRP A 84 -11.68 1.97 1.40
C TRP A 84 -12.73 3.03 1.75
N GLN A 85 -12.99 3.97 0.83
CA GLN A 85 -13.97 5.04 1.00
C GLN A 85 -13.83 5.82 2.31
N ASN A 86 -12.59 5.99 2.81
CA ASN A 86 -12.33 6.64 4.10
C ASN A 86 -13.10 6.00 5.28
N SER A 87 -13.35 4.68 5.21
CA SER A 87 -13.99 3.90 6.28
C SER A 87 -13.19 3.87 7.57
N ASP A 88 -11.86 4.02 7.46
CA ASP A 88 -10.96 4.30 8.56
C ASP A 88 -10.35 5.70 8.38
N PRO A 89 -10.78 6.71 9.16
CA PRO A 89 -10.28 8.07 9.07
C PRO A 89 -8.89 8.26 9.71
N THR A 90 -8.35 7.24 10.37
CA THR A 90 -7.00 7.31 10.93
C THR A 90 -5.92 7.13 9.87
N ILE A 91 -6.29 6.55 8.72
CA ILE A 91 -5.41 6.38 7.56
C ILE A 91 -5.47 7.65 6.72
N TYR A 92 -4.31 8.27 6.52
CA TYR A 92 -4.20 9.52 5.77
C TYR A 92 -4.66 9.34 4.31
N GLN A 93 -5.46 10.28 3.81
CA GLN A 93 -5.91 10.29 2.42
C GLN A 93 -4.94 11.07 1.53
N ALA A 94 -4.43 10.43 0.49
CA ALA A 94 -3.55 11.06 -0.49
C ALA A 94 -4.31 12.00 -1.41
N THR A 95 -3.62 13.00 -1.97
CA THR A 95 -4.15 13.76 -3.11
C THR A 95 -3.86 13.00 -4.41
N THR A 96 -2.68 12.41 -4.55
CA THR A 96 -2.35 11.62 -5.74
C THR A 96 -1.76 10.27 -5.36
N THR A 97 -2.27 9.22 -6.01
CA THR A 97 -1.69 7.88 -5.95
C THR A 97 -1.41 7.37 -7.36
N THR A 98 -0.18 6.90 -7.56
CA THR A 98 0.23 6.27 -8.81
C THR A 98 0.84 4.91 -8.52
N ILE A 99 0.24 3.87 -9.10
CA ILE A 99 0.84 2.54 -9.22
C ILE A 99 1.31 2.39 -10.66
N GLU A 100 2.61 2.42 -10.88
CA GLU A 100 3.20 2.36 -12.22
C GLU A 100 3.06 0.97 -12.85
N GLU A 101 3.15 0.92 -14.18
CA GLU A 101 3.24 -0.32 -14.92
C GLU A 101 4.48 -1.11 -14.47
N GLY A 102 4.30 -2.41 -14.20
CA GLY A 102 5.35 -3.29 -13.65
C GLY A 102 5.30 -3.46 -12.13
N ALA A 103 4.73 -2.49 -11.39
CA ALA A 103 4.57 -2.61 -9.96
C ALA A 103 3.63 -3.78 -9.61
N THR A 104 3.95 -4.52 -8.55
CA THR A 104 3.12 -5.65 -8.08
C THR A 104 2.66 -5.44 -6.64
N LEU A 105 1.36 -5.53 -6.41
CA LEU A 105 0.72 -5.54 -5.09
C LEU A 105 0.05 -6.90 -4.91
N ASN A 106 0.46 -7.65 -3.90
CA ASN A 106 -0.03 -9.01 -3.65
C ASN A 106 -0.50 -9.18 -2.21
N ALA A 107 -1.80 -9.41 -2.05
CA ALA A 107 -2.47 -9.70 -0.79
C ALA A 107 -3.17 -11.07 -0.85
N SER A 108 -2.72 -12.02 -1.66
CA SER A 108 -3.33 -13.34 -1.78
C SER A 108 -3.10 -14.24 -0.55
N ALA A 109 -4.00 -15.19 -0.35
CA ALA A 109 -3.76 -16.35 0.49
C ALA A 109 -2.97 -17.44 -0.28
N ASN A 110 -1.95 -18.04 0.34
CA ASN A 110 -1.09 -19.03 -0.32
C ASN A 110 -1.67 -20.45 -0.24
N ASN A 111 -2.29 -20.82 0.90
CA ASN A 111 -2.73 -22.18 1.18
C ASN A 111 -4.24 -22.27 1.38
N THR A 112 -4.77 -21.67 2.45
CA THR A 112 -6.21 -21.68 2.77
C THR A 112 -6.70 -20.26 3.07
N GLY A 113 -8.01 -20.06 3.05
CA GLY A 113 -8.62 -18.78 3.43
C GLY A 113 -8.83 -17.84 2.24
N ASN A 114 -9.48 -16.72 2.52
CA ASN A 114 -9.84 -15.74 1.50
C ASN A 114 -8.62 -14.94 1.04
N GLY A 115 -8.71 -14.40 -0.18
CA GLY A 115 -7.81 -13.34 -0.62
C GLY A 115 -7.98 -12.11 0.27
N GLY A 116 -6.93 -11.30 0.31
CA GLY A 116 -6.86 -10.12 1.15
C GLY A 116 -7.47 -8.88 0.51
N GLU A 117 -7.08 -7.73 1.03
CA GLU A 117 -7.57 -6.44 0.59
C GLU A 117 -6.43 -5.62 -0.03
N ILE A 118 -6.70 -5.01 -1.19
CA ILE A 118 -5.85 -4.00 -1.79
C ILE A 118 -6.71 -2.77 -2.08
N VAL A 119 -6.34 -1.63 -1.50
CA VAL A 119 -6.96 -0.33 -1.76
C VAL A 119 -5.90 0.62 -2.30
N VAL A 120 -6.21 1.26 -3.42
CA VAL A 120 -5.47 2.42 -3.93
C VAL A 120 -6.44 3.58 -4.00
N TRP A 121 -6.16 4.63 -3.24
CA TRP A 121 -7.14 5.67 -2.93
C TRP A 121 -6.52 7.07 -2.98
N SER A 122 -7.33 8.03 -3.39
CA SER A 122 -7.05 9.45 -3.24
C SER A 122 -8.32 10.15 -2.73
N ASP A 123 -8.16 11.23 -1.97
CA ASP A 123 -9.23 11.98 -1.32
C ASP A 123 -10.26 12.49 -2.33
N ILE A 124 -11.44 11.87 -2.35
CA ILE A 124 -12.53 12.22 -3.27
C ILE A 124 -13.16 13.59 -2.98
N THR A 125 -12.84 14.22 -1.85
CA THR A 125 -13.34 15.56 -1.50
C THR A 125 -12.45 16.67 -2.05
N ASN A 126 -11.25 16.33 -2.51
CA ASN A 126 -10.29 17.24 -3.12
C ASN A 126 -10.37 17.15 -4.65
N ASP A 127 -10.61 18.29 -5.31
CA ASP A 127 -10.79 18.37 -6.76
C ASP A 127 -9.50 18.15 -7.56
N GLN A 128 -8.34 18.21 -6.91
CA GLN A 128 -7.04 17.90 -7.50
C GLN A 128 -6.68 16.42 -7.42
N SER A 129 -7.55 15.59 -6.83
CA SER A 129 -7.21 14.20 -6.55
C SER A 129 -7.14 13.32 -7.78
N ILE A 130 -6.11 12.47 -7.85
CA ILE A 130 -5.89 11.54 -8.97
C ILE A 130 -5.43 10.19 -8.44
N THR A 131 -6.18 9.14 -8.75
CA THR A 131 -5.75 7.75 -8.59
C THR A 131 -5.45 7.15 -9.96
N LYS A 132 -4.21 6.72 -10.17
CA LYS A 132 -3.76 6.05 -11.40
C LYS A 132 -3.18 4.68 -11.08
N VAL A 133 -3.74 3.63 -11.68
CA VAL A 133 -3.29 2.25 -11.46
C VAL A 133 -2.99 1.59 -12.79
N GLN A 134 -1.73 1.21 -12.98
CA GLN A 134 -1.23 0.50 -14.16
C GLN A 134 -0.46 -0.78 -13.78
N GLY A 135 -0.21 -1.00 -12.48
CA GLY A 135 0.44 -2.21 -11.97
C GLY A 135 -0.50 -3.40 -11.82
N LYS A 136 0.07 -4.53 -11.39
CA LYS A 136 -0.66 -5.77 -11.10
C LYS A 136 -1.09 -5.81 -9.64
N LEU A 137 -2.39 -5.94 -9.40
CA LEU A 137 -2.96 -6.14 -8.08
C LEU A 137 -3.53 -7.57 -8.00
N THR A 138 -3.22 -8.32 -6.95
CA THR A 138 -3.66 -9.71 -6.79
C THR A 138 -4.09 -9.99 -5.36
N ALA A 139 -5.30 -10.51 -5.19
CA ALA A 139 -5.91 -10.89 -3.92
C ALA A 139 -6.73 -12.18 -4.12
N GLU A 140 -6.02 -13.27 -4.38
CA GLU A 140 -6.60 -14.58 -4.64
C GLU A 140 -6.81 -15.36 -3.34
N GLY A 141 -7.87 -16.17 -3.29
CA GLY A 141 -8.06 -17.14 -2.21
C GLY A 141 -7.03 -18.27 -2.25
N GLY A 142 -6.86 -18.95 -1.12
CA GLY A 142 -5.89 -20.02 -0.97
C GLY A 142 -6.22 -21.20 -1.88
N LYS A 143 -5.19 -21.86 -2.40
CA LYS A 143 -5.33 -22.97 -3.36
C LYS A 143 -6.16 -24.16 -2.85
N ASN A 144 -6.28 -24.29 -1.53
CA ASN A 144 -7.00 -25.36 -0.84
C ASN A 144 -8.24 -24.84 -0.08
N SER A 145 -8.87 -23.77 -0.58
CA SER A 145 -10.08 -23.16 0.00
C SER A 145 -11.38 -23.68 -0.62
#